data_AF-A0A8C3CPF1-F1
#
_entry.id   AF-A0A8C3CPF1-F1
#
_cell.length_a   1.000
_cell.length_b   1.000
_cell.length_c   1.000
_cell.angle_alpha   90.00
_cell.angle_beta   90.00
_cell.angle_gamma   90.00
#
_symmetry.space_group_name_H-M   'P 1'
#
loop_
_entity.id
_entity.type
_entity.pdbx_description
1 polymer ?
#
loop_
_entity_poly.entity_id
_entity_poly.type
_entity_poly.pdbx_seq_one_letter_code
_entity_poly.pdbx_strand_id
1 'polypeptide(L)'
;MSCELMVVCAVQLGENLCLYFAELECDAFSKEKTLHRFLRNVNSQVLVVQPDLNMAAFEDVTDQEMKSGSGMNFCMHCYKTTTPSAGMPVAFSVQVEDKSYYMCCEEEHGKMIVRFREGEVPKDIPGESNIIFFKKTFTSYSSKAFKFEYSLERGMFLAFEEEDSLRKLILKKLPREDEVDETTKITLTCLNERYNL
;
A
#
# COMPACT_ATOMS: atom_id res chain seq x y z
N MET A 1 6.26 1.79 29.03
CA MET A 1 7.06 1.04 28.04
C MET A 1 7.14 -0.40 28.53
N SER A 2 6.35 -1.31 27.98
CA SER A 2 6.51 -2.74 28.24
C SER A 2 7.45 -3.29 27.18
N CYS A 3 8.68 -3.65 27.57
CA CYS A 3 9.54 -4.45 26.72
C CYS A 3 8.97 -5.87 26.71
N GLU A 4 8.32 -6.27 25.62
CA GLU A 4 8.03 -7.68 25.39
C GLU A 4 9.36 -8.42 25.19
N LEU A 5 9.60 -9.43 26.02
CA LEU A 5 10.72 -10.35 25.86
C LEU A 5 10.36 -11.34 24.76
N MET A 6 11.02 -11.25 23.60
CA MET A 6 10.93 -12.30 22.59
C MET A 6 11.78 -13.50 23.01
N VAL A 7 11.12 -14.66 23.16
CA VAL A 7 11.80 -15.94 23.38
C VAL A 7 12.22 -16.48 22.01
N VAL A 8 13.53 -16.55 21.79
CA VAL A 8 14.10 -17.07 20.54
C VAL A 8 14.75 -18.43 20.81
N CYS A 9 14.40 -19.44 20.00
CA CYS A 9 14.99 -20.77 20.10
C CYS A 9 16.19 -20.90 19.16
N ALA A 10 17.37 -21.17 19.71
CA ALA A 10 18.52 -21.53 18.90
C ALA A 10 18.27 -22.90 18.24
N VAL A 11 18.40 -22.97 16.93
CA VAL A 11 18.22 -24.19 16.14
C VAL A 11 19.52 -24.95 15.94
N GLN A 12 20.67 -24.28 16.05
CA GLN A 12 21.97 -24.93 15.91
C GLN A 12 23.04 -24.19 16.69
N LEU A 13 23.95 -24.92 17.33
CA LEU A 13 25.23 -24.41 17.82
C LEU A 13 26.31 -24.86 16.83
N GLY A 14 26.96 -23.92 16.16
CA GLY A 14 28.04 -24.20 15.22
C GLY A 14 29.34 -24.59 15.92
N GLU A 15 30.25 -25.22 15.19
CA GLU A 15 31.59 -25.59 15.67
C GLU A 15 32.44 -24.37 16.09
N ASN A 16 32.08 -23.18 15.58
CA ASN A 16 32.61 -21.88 15.98
C ASN A 16 31.97 -21.31 17.26
N LEU A 17 31.18 -22.09 17.98
CA LEU A 17 30.39 -21.67 19.15
C LEU A 17 29.34 -20.59 18.86
N CYS A 18 28.95 -20.39 17.60
CA CYS A 18 27.86 -19.49 17.24
C CYS A 18 26.50 -20.17 17.38
N LEU A 19 25.54 -19.49 18.01
CA LEU A 19 24.14 -19.91 18.02
C LEU A 19 23.45 -19.37 16.78
N TYR A 20 22.84 -20.28 16.02
CA TYR A 20 21.99 -19.98 14.88
C TYR A 20 20.54 -20.11 15.33
N PHE A 21 19.73 -19.13 14.97
CA PHE A 21 18.30 -19.09 15.24
C PHE A 21 17.56 -19.27 13.91
N ALA A 22 16.46 -20.02 13.90
CA ALA A 22 15.63 -20.11 12.70
C ALA A 22 14.72 -18.88 12.63
N GLU A 23 14.53 -18.38 11.40
CA GLU A 23 13.39 -17.56 11.00
C GLU A 23 13.04 -16.41 11.98
N LEU A 24 14.05 -15.60 12.32
CA LEU A 24 13.81 -14.26 12.87
C LEU A 24 13.34 -13.35 11.73
N GLU A 25 12.12 -13.57 11.24
CA GLU A 25 11.45 -12.63 10.36
C GLU A 25 11.07 -11.40 11.20
N CYS A 26 11.56 -10.24 10.79
CA CYS A 26 11.35 -8.99 11.49
C CYS A 26 10.42 -8.14 10.64
N ASP A 27 9.15 -8.06 11.05
CA ASP A 27 8.12 -7.27 10.38
C ASP A 27 8.20 -5.79 10.76
N ALA A 28 9.32 -5.33 11.32
CA ALA A 28 9.52 -3.93 11.63
C ALA A 28 9.82 -3.14 10.36
N PHE A 29 9.06 -2.07 10.14
CA PHE A 29 9.22 -1.19 8.99
C PHE A 29 9.80 0.16 9.43
N SER A 30 10.91 0.56 8.81
CA SER A 30 11.49 1.91 9.00
C SER A 30 11.37 2.71 7.71
N LYS A 31 10.80 3.91 7.79
CA LYS A 31 10.54 4.76 6.63
C LYS A 31 11.85 5.18 5.98
N GLU A 32 12.00 4.89 4.69
CA GLU A 32 13.16 5.25 3.89
C GLU A 32 12.94 6.58 3.18
N LYS A 33 11.82 6.73 2.47
CA LYS A 33 11.52 7.91 1.64
C LYS A 33 10.01 8.10 1.45
N THR A 34 9.62 9.28 1.00
CA THR A 34 8.25 9.59 0.60
C THR A 34 8.23 10.05 -0.85
N LEU A 35 7.26 9.55 -1.62
CA LEU A 35 7.09 9.88 -3.03
C LEU A 35 5.67 10.41 -3.27
N HIS A 36 5.55 11.60 -3.86
CA HIS A 36 4.25 12.15 -4.27
C HIS A 36 3.80 11.53 -5.59
N ARG A 37 2.62 10.90 -5.62
CA ARG A 37 2.12 10.14 -6.76
C ARG A 37 0.61 10.29 -6.91
N PHE A 38 0.16 10.33 -8.16
CA PHE A 38 -1.21 9.98 -8.51
C PHE A 38 -1.28 8.50 -8.79
N LEU A 39 -2.27 7.84 -8.20
CA LEU A 39 -2.59 6.44 -8.45
C LEU A 39 -3.64 6.40 -9.56
N ARG A 40 -3.35 5.67 -10.64
CA ARG A 40 -4.27 5.50 -11.76
C ARG A 40 -4.61 4.04 -12.02
N ASN A 41 -5.87 3.75 -12.31
CA ASN A 41 -6.28 2.41 -12.72
C ASN A 41 -5.92 2.15 -14.20
N VAL A 42 -6.29 0.97 -14.72
CA VAL A 42 -6.08 0.57 -16.13
C VAL A 42 -6.75 1.51 -17.14
N ASN A 43 -7.84 2.17 -16.74
CA ASN A 43 -8.56 3.15 -17.56
C ASN A 43 -7.96 4.56 -17.49
N SER A 44 -6.79 4.72 -16.88
CA SER A 44 -6.11 6.01 -16.65
C SER A 44 -6.86 6.99 -15.74
N GLN A 45 -7.91 6.56 -15.06
CA GLN A 45 -8.63 7.38 -14.07
C GLN A 45 -7.82 7.54 -12.80
N VAL A 46 -8.00 8.67 -12.10
CA VAL A 46 -7.24 9.01 -10.90
C VAL A 46 -8.02 8.58 -9.66
N LEU A 47 -7.34 7.98 -8.69
CA LEU A 47 -7.92 7.72 -7.37
C LEU A 47 -8.17 9.03 -6.63
N VAL A 48 -9.41 9.25 -6.22
CA VAL A 48 -9.88 10.40 -5.45
C VAL A 48 -10.41 9.91 -4.11
N VAL A 49 -10.02 10.58 -3.02
CA VAL A 49 -10.46 10.28 -1.65
C VAL A 49 -11.38 11.37 -1.15
N GLN A 50 -12.54 10.96 -0.66
CA GLN A 50 -13.55 11.82 -0.04
C GLN A 50 -13.84 11.26 1.37
N PRO A 51 -13.06 11.67 2.39
CA PRO A 51 -13.16 11.13 3.75
C PRO A 51 -14.54 11.32 4.37
N ASP A 52 -15.22 12.44 4.10
CA ASP A 52 -16.55 12.75 4.64
C ASP A 52 -17.62 11.74 4.17
N LEU A 53 -17.44 11.17 2.97
CA LEU A 53 -18.30 10.12 2.43
C LEU A 53 -17.76 8.72 2.72
N ASN A 54 -16.64 8.60 3.44
CA ASN A 54 -15.87 7.37 3.61
C ASN A 54 -15.61 6.64 2.27
N MET A 55 -15.36 7.41 1.22
CA MET A 55 -15.30 6.92 -0.14
C MET A 55 -13.92 7.17 -0.74
N ALA A 56 -13.42 6.19 -1.49
CA ALA A 56 -12.31 6.36 -2.41
C ALA A 56 -12.66 5.68 -3.73
N ALA A 57 -12.57 6.42 -4.83
CA ALA A 57 -12.99 5.93 -6.14
C ALA A 57 -12.08 6.45 -7.24
N PHE A 58 -12.04 5.74 -8.36
CA PHE A 58 -11.32 6.15 -9.56
C PHE A 58 -12.22 6.99 -10.46
N GLU A 59 -11.82 8.23 -10.71
CA GLU A 59 -12.59 9.23 -11.45
C GLU A 59 -11.86 9.73 -12.69
N ASP A 60 -12.64 10.16 -13.69
CA ASP A 60 -12.15 10.85 -14.88
C ASP A 60 -11.83 12.31 -14.53
N VAL A 61 -10.59 12.55 -14.11
CA VAL A 61 -10.11 13.87 -13.67
C VAL A 61 -9.29 14.53 -14.76
N THR A 62 -9.64 15.77 -15.12
CA THR A 62 -8.87 16.60 -16.04
C THR A 62 -7.65 17.22 -15.37
N ASP A 63 -6.66 17.65 -16.16
CA ASP A 63 -5.43 18.26 -15.61
C ASP A 63 -5.70 19.54 -14.80
N GLN A 64 -6.79 20.26 -15.09
CA GLN A 64 -7.17 21.49 -14.38
C GLN A 64 -7.75 21.21 -12.98
N GLU A 65 -8.27 20.01 -12.76
CA GLU A 65 -8.88 19.58 -11.50
C GLU A 65 -7.85 18.97 -10.53
N MET A 66 -6.65 18.62 -11.01
CA MET A 66 -5.57 18.05 -10.20
C MET A 66 -4.88 19.14 -9.37
N LYS A 67 -5.41 19.38 -8.17
CA LYS A 67 -4.88 20.36 -7.20
C LYS A 67 -4.32 19.66 -5.96
N SER A 68 -3.35 20.29 -5.29
CA SER A 68 -2.95 19.84 -3.96
C SER A 68 -4.12 19.99 -2.99
N GLY A 69 -4.28 19.05 -2.05
CA GLY A 69 -5.38 19.07 -1.08
C GLY A 69 -6.73 18.61 -1.64
N SER A 70 -6.81 18.13 -2.88
CA SER A 70 -8.07 17.64 -3.48
C SER A 70 -8.35 16.15 -3.22
N GLY A 71 -7.57 15.48 -2.36
CA GLY A 71 -7.69 14.04 -2.17
C GLY A 71 -7.14 13.17 -3.31
N MET A 72 -6.36 13.75 -4.23
CA MET A 72 -5.87 13.05 -5.43
C MET A 72 -4.35 12.79 -5.43
N ASN A 73 -3.57 13.62 -4.73
CA ASN A 73 -2.10 13.53 -4.71
C ASN A 73 -1.65 12.81 -3.44
N PHE A 74 -1.21 11.56 -3.60
CA PHE A 74 -0.84 10.70 -2.50
C PHE A 74 0.64 10.82 -2.16
N CYS A 75 0.94 10.78 -0.87
CA CYS A 75 2.25 10.46 -0.34
C CYS A 75 2.37 8.93 -0.23
N MET A 76 3.18 8.31 -1.08
CA MET A 76 3.58 6.92 -0.93
C MET A 76 4.84 6.85 -0.07
N HIS A 77 4.68 6.41 1.18
CA HIS A 77 5.75 6.23 2.14
C HIS A 77 6.39 4.86 1.91
N CYS A 78 7.65 4.84 1.47
CA CYS A 78 8.39 3.61 1.23
C CYS A 78 9.17 3.23 2.49
N TYR A 79 9.07 1.97 2.90
CA TYR A 79 9.77 1.43 4.05
C TYR A 79 10.86 0.46 3.62
N LYS A 80 11.89 0.35 4.46
CA LYS A 80 12.88 -0.73 4.32
C LYS A 80 12.22 -2.06 4.65
N THR A 81 12.59 -3.09 3.91
CA THR A 81 12.24 -4.49 4.20
C THR A 81 13.50 -5.32 4.33
N THR A 82 13.48 -6.29 5.23
CA THR A 82 14.45 -7.37 5.35
C THR A 82 14.07 -8.57 4.47
N THR A 83 12.87 -8.57 3.88
CA THR A 83 12.27 -9.64 3.06
C THR A 83 11.93 -9.14 1.64
N PRO A 84 12.92 -9.06 0.72
CA PRO A 84 12.72 -8.48 -0.61
C PRO A 84 11.71 -9.24 -1.50
N SER A 85 11.50 -10.54 -1.23
CA SER A 85 10.60 -11.41 -2.01
C SER A 85 9.13 -11.02 -1.88
N ALA A 86 8.73 -10.39 -0.77
CA ALA A 86 7.36 -9.91 -0.56
C ALA A 86 7.03 -8.69 -1.43
N GLY A 87 8.03 -7.95 -1.92
CA GLY A 87 7.86 -6.65 -2.60
C GLY A 87 8.27 -5.48 -1.70
N MET A 88 8.17 -4.25 -2.20
CA MET A 88 8.54 -3.06 -1.43
C MET A 88 7.39 -2.64 -0.50
N PRO A 89 7.55 -2.62 0.84
CA PRO A 89 6.50 -2.18 1.74
C PRO A 89 6.25 -0.69 1.58
N VAL A 90 4.98 -0.34 1.45
CA VAL A 90 4.52 1.04 1.31
C VAL A 90 3.29 1.27 2.17
N ALA A 91 3.14 2.51 2.65
CA ALA A 91 1.89 3.03 3.16
C ALA A 91 1.49 4.26 2.35
N PHE A 92 0.20 4.57 2.31
CA PHE A 92 -0.33 5.71 1.58
C PHE A 92 -0.94 6.72 2.53
N SER A 93 -0.62 8.00 2.34
CA SER A 93 -1.40 9.10 2.88
C SER A 93 -1.79 10.10 1.80
N VAL A 94 -2.79 10.91 2.09
CA VAL A 94 -3.32 11.92 1.18
C VAL A 94 -3.77 13.13 1.98
N GLN A 95 -3.58 14.31 1.40
CA GLN A 95 -4.10 15.55 1.96
C GLN A 95 -5.46 15.87 1.33
N VAL A 96 -6.44 16.14 2.19
CA VAL A 96 -7.78 16.63 1.80
C VAL A 96 -8.00 17.91 2.60
N GLU A 97 -8.10 19.04 1.90
CA GLU A 97 -8.08 20.38 2.51
C GLU A 97 -6.84 20.56 3.42
N ASP A 98 -7.05 20.92 4.68
CA ASP A 98 -5.99 21.12 5.68
C ASP A 98 -5.73 19.87 6.53
N LYS A 99 -6.32 18.73 6.17
CA LYS A 99 -6.22 17.48 6.93
C LYS A 99 -5.46 16.39 6.18
N SER A 100 -4.74 15.59 6.96
CA SER A 100 -3.98 14.43 6.49
C SER A 100 -4.75 13.16 6.81
N TYR A 101 -4.83 12.25 5.84
CA TYR A 101 -5.48 10.96 6.00
C TYR A 101 -4.56 9.85 5.52
N TYR A 102 -4.51 8.73 6.25
CA TYR A 102 -3.78 7.55 5.82
C TYR A 102 -4.71 6.40 5.46
N MET A 103 -4.31 5.62 4.46
CA MET A 103 -4.99 4.41 4.04
C MET A 103 -4.72 3.29 5.04
N CYS A 104 -5.77 2.60 5.47
CA CYS A 104 -5.69 1.42 6.33
C CYS A 104 -6.77 0.42 5.93
N CYS A 105 -6.59 -0.83 6.34
CA CYS A 105 -7.58 -1.89 6.13
C CYS A 105 -8.21 -2.25 7.47
N GLU A 106 -9.53 -2.33 7.50
CA GLU A 106 -10.29 -2.64 8.72
C GLU A 106 -11.30 -3.74 8.42
N GLU A 107 -11.48 -4.66 9.37
CA GLU A 107 -12.52 -5.67 9.29
C GLU A 107 -13.85 -5.08 9.74
N GLU A 108 -14.86 -5.18 8.88
CA GLU A 108 -16.23 -4.76 9.18
C GLU A 108 -17.18 -5.85 8.70
N HIS A 109 -18.00 -6.39 9.62
CA HIS A 109 -18.94 -7.47 9.34
C HIS A 109 -18.31 -8.69 8.64
N GLY A 110 -17.06 -9.05 8.98
CA GLY A 110 -16.33 -10.17 8.39
C GLY A 110 -15.79 -9.92 6.99
N LYS A 111 -15.81 -8.67 6.51
CA LYS A 111 -15.20 -8.23 5.25
C LYS A 111 -14.09 -7.24 5.55
N MET A 112 -12.91 -7.43 4.94
CA MET A 112 -11.83 -6.45 5.00
C MET A 112 -12.15 -5.27 4.05
N ILE A 113 -12.10 -4.05 4.56
CA ILE A 113 -12.48 -2.82 3.83
C ILE A 113 -11.34 -1.80 3.89
N VAL A 114 -11.10 -1.10 2.78
CA VAL A 114 -10.15 0.03 2.74
C VAL A 114 -10.80 1.26 3.36
N ARG A 115 -10.11 1.90 4.30
CA ARG A 115 -10.53 3.11 5.01
C ARG A 115 -9.45 4.17 4.96
N PHE A 116 -9.87 5.42 5.12
CA PHE A 116 -9.00 6.58 5.26
C PHE A 116 -9.23 7.21 6.63
N ARG A 117 -8.23 7.16 7.49
CA ARG A 117 -8.29 7.67 8.87
C ARG A 117 -7.50 8.97 8.96
N GLU A 118 -8.07 9.97 9.64
CA GLU A 118 -7.39 11.23 9.90
C GLU A 118 -6.14 10.97 10.77
N GLY A 119 -5.00 11.49 10.34
CA GLY A 119 -3.74 11.33 11.04
C GLY A 119 -2.53 11.18 10.12
N GLU A 120 -1.37 11.01 10.74
CA GLU A 120 -0.09 10.85 10.05
C GLU A 120 0.36 9.39 10.02
N VAL A 121 1.03 9.01 8.95
CA VAL A 121 1.65 7.70 8.84
C VAL A 121 2.89 7.63 9.73
N PRO A 122 3.03 6.63 10.61
CA PRO A 122 4.19 6.48 11.50
C PRO A 122 5.51 6.39 10.73
N LYS A 123 6.57 7.00 11.28
CA LYS A 123 7.92 6.89 10.73
C LYS A 123 8.48 5.47 10.88
N ASP A 124 8.21 4.85 12.01
CA ASP A 124 8.67 3.52 12.37
C ASP A 124 7.47 2.70 12.82
N ILE A 125 7.35 1.47 12.31
CA ILE A 125 6.29 0.53 12.63
C ILE A 125 6.97 -0.70 13.21
N PRO A 126 6.71 -1.06 14.47
CA PRO A 126 7.48 -2.08 15.18
C PRO A 126 7.20 -3.52 14.73
N GLY A 127 6.17 -3.74 13.91
CA GLY A 127 5.78 -5.06 13.42
C GLY A 127 4.70 -4.97 12.33
N GLU A 128 3.93 -6.04 12.19
CA GLU A 128 2.74 -6.11 11.35
C GLU A 128 1.83 -4.89 11.51
N SER A 129 1.27 -4.40 10.40
CA SER A 129 0.37 -3.25 10.42
C SER A 129 -0.65 -3.30 9.30
N ASN A 130 -1.87 -2.86 9.59
CA ASN A 130 -2.97 -2.80 8.64
C ASN A 130 -2.88 -1.64 7.64
N ILE A 131 -1.82 -0.84 7.68
CA ILE A 131 -1.58 0.28 6.75
C ILE A 131 -0.54 -0.07 5.67
N ILE A 132 0.09 -1.25 5.78
CA ILE A 132 1.19 -1.65 4.91
C ILE A 132 0.69 -2.49 3.75
N PHE A 133 1.21 -2.15 2.58
CA PHE A 133 1.03 -2.89 1.34
C PHE A 133 2.38 -3.21 0.73
N PHE A 134 2.54 -4.41 0.19
CA PHE A 134 3.69 -4.74 -0.62
C PHE A 134 3.45 -4.32 -2.07
N LYS A 135 4.20 -3.32 -2.52
CA LYS A 135 4.26 -2.91 -3.91
C LYS A 135 5.02 -3.96 -4.71
N LYS A 136 4.32 -4.63 -5.62
CA LYS A 136 4.83 -5.61 -6.58
C LYS A 136 4.70 -5.07 -8.01
N THR A 137 5.57 -5.52 -8.92
CA THR A 137 5.37 -5.28 -10.35
C THR A 137 4.10 -6.00 -10.80
N PHE A 138 3.29 -5.36 -11.64
CA PHE A 138 2.04 -5.97 -12.12
C PHE A 138 2.32 -7.15 -13.04
N THR A 139 3.22 -6.94 -14.01
CA THR A 139 3.79 -7.99 -14.88
C THR A 139 5.29 -7.73 -15.06
N SER A 140 6.04 -8.75 -15.45
CA SER A 140 7.48 -8.63 -15.76
C SER A 140 7.77 -7.71 -16.96
N TYR A 141 6.77 -7.41 -17.78
CA TYR A 141 6.90 -6.64 -19.03
C TYR A 141 6.71 -5.13 -18.85
N SER A 142 6.23 -4.65 -17.70
CA SER A 142 5.98 -3.23 -17.45
C SER A 142 6.66 -2.75 -16.18
N SER A 143 7.54 -1.76 -16.32
CA SER A 143 8.21 -1.10 -15.20
C SER A 143 7.36 -0.02 -14.52
N LYS A 144 6.20 0.34 -15.08
CA LYS A 144 5.35 1.44 -14.61
C LYS A 144 4.02 0.99 -13.99
N ALA A 145 3.64 -0.27 -14.17
CA ALA A 145 2.41 -0.84 -13.63
C ALA A 145 2.71 -1.72 -12.42
N PHE A 146 1.93 -1.55 -11.36
CA PHE A 146 2.13 -2.22 -10.08
C PHE A 146 0.81 -2.83 -9.59
N LYS A 147 0.94 -3.78 -8.66
CA LYS A 147 -0.13 -4.23 -7.77
C LYS A 147 0.33 -4.09 -6.34
N PHE A 148 -0.61 -3.92 -5.42
CA PHE A 148 -0.33 -3.64 -4.02
C PHE A 148 -1.03 -4.68 -3.17
N GLU A 149 -0.25 -5.58 -2.57
CA GLU A 149 -0.77 -6.66 -1.74
C GLU A 149 -0.85 -6.21 -0.29
N TYR A 150 -1.97 -6.47 0.38
CA TYR A 150 -2.14 -6.18 1.79
C TYR A 150 -1.20 -7.05 2.64
N SER A 151 -0.43 -6.44 3.55
CA SER A 151 0.64 -7.16 4.25
C SER A 151 0.14 -8.24 5.20
N LEU A 152 -1.05 -8.08 5.78
CA LEU A 152 -1.59 -9.04 6.75
C LEU A 152 -2.38 -10.18 6.10
N GLU A 153 -2.62 -10.12 4.79
CA GLU A 153 -3.35 -11.18 4.11
C GLU A 153 -2.82 -11.46 2.71
N ARG A 154 -2.02 -12.53 2.60
CA ARG A 154 -1.45 -13.00 1.34
C ARG A 154 -2.52 -13.21 0.27
N GLY A 155 -2.27 -12.72 -0.93
CA GLY A 155 -3.17 -12.80 -2.08
C GLY A 155 -4.31 -11.77 -2.06
N MET A 156 -4.38 -10.88 -1.07
CA MET A 156 -5.36 -9.80 -1.03
C MET A 156 -4.74 -8.52 -1.59
N PHE A 157 -5.30 -7.97 -2.67
CA PHE A 157 -4.72 -6.82 -3.37
C PHE A 157 -5.66 -5.61 -3.39
N LEU A 158 -5.08 -4.41 -3.42
CA LEU A 158 -5.82 -3.21 -3.83
C LEU A 158 -6.34 -3.40 -5.26
N ALA A 159 -7.63 -3.14 -5.45
CA ALA A 159 -8.31 -3.23 -6.72
C ALA A 159 -9.40 -2.16 -6.82
N PHE A 160 -10.11 -2.12 -7.94
CA PHE A 160 -11.36 -1.39 -8.04
C PHE A 160 -12.52 -2.29 -8.47
N GLU A 161 -13.71 -1.90 -8.06
CA GLU A 161 -14.98 -2.53 -8.45
C GLU A 161 -15.97 -1.44 -8.86
N GLU A 162 -16.78 -1.73 -9.88
CA GLU A 162 -17.81 -0.81 -10.34
C GLU A 162 -19.12 -1.10 -9.58
N GLU A 163 -19.56 -0.12 -8.78
CA GLU A 163 -20.78 -0.17 -7.97
C GLU A 163 -21.49 1.19 -8.09
N ASP A 164 -22.77 1.20 -8.47
CA ASP A 164 -23.57 2.42 -8.65
C ASP A 164 -22.94 3.49 -9.56
N SER A 165 -22.29 3.07 -10.64
CA SER A 165 -21.49 3.92 -11.56
C SER A 165 -20.21 4.51 -10.96
N LEU A 166 -19.85 4.14 -9.73
CA LEU A 166 -18.60 4.51 -9.08
C LEU A 166 -17.60 3.36 -9.16
N ARG A 167 -16.33 3.68 -9.45
CA ARG A 167 -15.24 2.69 -9.50
C ARG A 167 -14.50 2.71 -8.17
N LYS A 168 -15.11 2.12 -7.15
CA LYS A 168 -14.64 2.20 -5.76
C LYS A 168 -13.35 1.40 -5.58
N LEU A 169 -12.43 1.95 -4.79
CA LEU A 169 -11.24 1.25 -4.31
C LEU A 169 -11.65 0.18 -3.30
N ILE A 170 -11.19 -1.05 -3.49
CA ILE A 170 -11.50 -2.19 -2.65
C ILE A 170 -10.26 -3.05 -2.39
N LEU A 171 -10.41 -4.03 -1.50
CA LEU A 171 -9.52 -5.18 -1.42
C LEU A 171 -10.16 -6.37 -2.14
N LYS A 172 -9.37 -7.06 -2.96
CA LYS A 172 -9.78 -8.23 -3.72
C LYS A 172 -8.82 -9.39 -3.50
N LYS A 173 -9.37 -10.53 -3.09
CA LYS A 173 -8.60 -11.77 -2.96
C LYS A 173 -8.43 -12.41 -4.34
N LEU A 174 -7.18 -12.65 -4.74
CA LEU A 174 -6.87 -13.44 -5.92
C LEU A 174 -6.59 -14.90 -5.54
N PRO A 175 -7.14 -15.89 -6.28
CA PRO A 175 -6.88 -17.32 -6.07
C PRO A 175 -5.39 -17.69 -6.13
N ARG A 176 -4.63 -17.01 -6.99
CA ARG A 176 -3.18 -17.20 -7.13
C ARG A 176 -2.47 -15.88 -7.28
N GLU A 177 -1.24 -15.79 -6.77
CA GLU A 177 -0.43 -14.57 -6.87
C GLU A 177 -0.01 -14.22 -8.30
N ASP A 178 0.11 -15.21 -9.19
CA ASP A 178 0.48 -15.04 -10.60
C ASP A 178 -0.72 -14.73 -11.51
N GLU A 179 -1.94 -14.76 -10.97
CA GLU A 179 -3.14 -14.39 -11.71
C GLU A 179 -3.11 -12.89 -12.09
N VAL A 180 -3.42 -12.62 -13.36
CA VAL A 180 -3.44 -11.27 -13.91
C VAL A 180 -4.88 -10.78 -13.89
N ASP A 181 -5.20 -9.95 -12.90
CA ASP A 181 -6.45 -9.22 -12.82
C ASP A 181 -6.20 -7.73 -13.06
N GLU A 182 -6.65 -7.21 -14.21
CA GLU A 182 -6.46 -5.80 -14.59
C GLU A 182 -7.10 -4.81 -13.61
N THR A 183 -8.06 -5.24 -12.76
CA THR A 183 -8.63 -4.37 -11.71
C THR A 183 -7.63 -4.05 -10.61
N THR A 184 -6.59 -4.87 -10.44
CA THR A 184 -5.51 -4.66 -9.46
C THR A 184 -4.36 -3.79 -10.00
N LYS A 185 -4.41 -3.45 -11.28
CA LYS A 185 -3.36 -2.71 -11.97
C LYS A 185 -3.43 -1.23 -11.63
N ILE A 186 -2.38 -0.76 -10.96
CA ILE A 186 -2.23 0.64 -10.58
C ILE A 186 -0.93 1.20 -11.18
N THR A 187 -1.05 2.30 -11.91
CA THR A 187 0.09 3.06 -12.44
C THR A 187 0.36 4.25 -11.53
N LEU A 188 1.63 4.45 -11.17
CA LEU A 188 2.07 5.58 -10.35
C LEU A 188 2.63 6.67 -11.26
N THR A 189 2.00 7.85 -11.28
CA THR A 189 2.47 9.00 -12.07
C THR A 189 2.87 10.15 -11.15
N CYS A 190 3.88 10.95 -11.53
CA CYS A 190 4.23 12.19 -10.83
C CYS A 190 3.80 13.43 -11.64
N LEU A 191 3.72 14.60 -10.98
CA LEU A 191 3.36 15.87 -11.64
C LEU A 191 4.31 16.22 -12.81
N ASN A 192 5.60 15.89 -12.70
CA ASN A 192 6.63 16.37 -13.63
C ASN A 192 6.94 15.44 -14.82
N GLU A 193 6.40 14.21 -14.86
CA GLU A 193 6.58 13.29 -16.00
C GLU A 193 5.78 13.69 -17.25
N ARG A 194 5.04 14.81 -17.20
CA ARG A 194 4.09 15.24 -18.25
C ARG A 194 4.68 16.18 -19.31
N TYR A 195 5.96 16.56 -19.23
CA TYR A 195 6.62 17.41 -20.23
C TYR A 195 7.55 16.67 -21.19
N ASN A 196 7.57 15.33 -21.15
CA ASN A 196 8.44 14.50 -22.01
C ASN A 196 7.64 13.46 -22.82
N LEU A 197 6.47 13.85 -23.33
CA LEU A 197 5.77 13.13 -24.40
C LEU A 197 5.68 14.04 -25.63
#